data_AF-A0A3B1DW64-F1
#
_entry.id   AF-A0A3B1DW64-F1
#
_cell.length_a   1.000
_cell.length_b   1.000
_cell.length_c   1.000
_cell.angle_alpha   90.00
_cell.angle_beta   90.00
_cell.angle_gamma   90.00
#
_symmetry.space_group_name_H-M   'P 1'
#
loop_
_entity.id
_entity.type
_entity.pdbx_description
1 polymer ?
#
loop_
_entity_poly.entity_id
_entity_poly.type
_entity_poly.pdbx_seq_one_letter_code
_entity_poly.pdbx_strand_id
1 'polypeptide(L)' 'MTKDINFEDKIKIAKKLLDKLIDPEITLQNSVKVYKDGMKELEQAQKLLDEAKLEFEELNIDFKDK' A
#
# COMPACT_ATOMS: atom_id res chain seq x y z
N MET A 1 -3.08 1.52 21.51
CA MET A 1 -1.95 1.88 20.64
C MET A 1 -2.24 1.30 19.27
N THR A 2 -2.78 2.11 18.37
CA THR A 2 -2.95 1.73 16.96
C THR A 2 -1.57 1.69 16.34
N LYS A 3 -1.11 0.50 15.94
CA LYS A 3 0.14 0.33 15.22
C LYS A 3 -0.04 1.00 13.86
N ASP A 4 0.61 2.14 13.64
CA ASP A 4 0.64 2.77 12.32
C ASP A 4 1.25 1.77 11.34
N ILE A 5 0.44 1.36 10.37
CA ILE A 5 0.81 0.33 9.40
C ILE A 5 1.72 1.00 8.36
N ASN A 6 2.98 0.59 8.30
CA ASN A 6 3.98 1.13 7.37
C ASN A 6 3.83 0.57 5.95
N PHE A 7 4.63 1.09 5.01
CA PHE A 7 4.62 0.70 3.60
C PHE A 7 4.73 -0.82 3.41
N GLU A 8 5.69 -1.45 4.09
CA GLU A 8 5.97 -2.88 3.99
C GLU A 8 4.79 -3.73 4.47
N ASP A 9 4.17 -3.34 5.58
CA ASP A 9 2.98 -4.00 6.09
C ASP A 9 1.80 -3.85 5.11
N LYS A 10 1.62 -2.68 4.47
CA LYS A 10 0.59 -2.46 3.43
C LYS A 10 0.79 -3.38 2.23
N ILE A 11 2.01 -3.47 1.71
CA ILE A 11 2.33 -4.38 0.59
C ILE A 11 2.09 -5.84 0.98
N LYS A 12 2.46 -6.23 2.20
CA LYS A 12 2.24 -7.60 2.70
C LYS A 12 0.75 -7.94 2.82
N ILE A 13 -0.06 -7.01 3.32
CA ILE A 13 -1.51 -7.19 3.43
C ILE A 13 -2.14 -7.26 2.03
N ALA A 14 -1.78 -6.34 1.13
CA ALA A 14 -2.24 -6.34 -0.25
C ALA A 14 -1.95 -7.68 -0.93
N LYS A 15 -0.71 -8.18 -0.84
CA LYS A 15 -0.34 -9.49 -1.40
C LYS A 15 -1.17 -10.61 -0.82
N LYS A 16 -1.31 -10.67 0.51
CA LYS A 16 -2.13 -11.69 1.19
C LYS A 16 -3.60 -11.66 0.76
N LEU A 17 -4.15 -10.49 0.46
CA LEU A 17 -5.51 -10.36 -0.06
C LEU A 17 -5.57 -10.89 -1.49
N LEU A 18 -4.73 -10.38 -2.38
CA LEU A 18 -4.76 -10.73 -3.79
C LEU A 18 -4.42 -12.21 -4.06
N ASP A 19 -3.58 -12.84 -3.22
CA ASP A 19 -3.28 -14.27 -3.29
C ASP A 19 -4.54 -15.14 -3.12
N LYS A 20 -5.57 -14.66 -2.40
CA LYS A 20 -6.85 -15.38 -2.26
C LYS A 20 -7.65 -15.45 -3.55
N LEU A 21 -7.33 -14.63 -4.56
CA LEU A 21 -8.00 -14.69 -5.87
C LEU A 21 -7.61 -15.96 -6.66
N ILE A 22 -6.55 -16.65 -6.24
CA ILE A 22 -6.10 -17.92 -6.84
C ILE A 22 -6.96 -19.09 -6.34
N ASP A 23 -7.67 -18.93 -5.22
CA ASP A 23 -8.53 -19.96 -4.65
C ASP A 23 -9.70 -20.29 -5.61
N PRO A 24 -9.77 -21.53 -6.14
CA PRO A 24 -10.83 -21.91 -7.07
C PRO A 24 -12.23 -21.97 -6.40
N GLU A 25 -12.31 -22.01 -5.07
CA GLU A 25 -13.57 -22.03 -4.33
C GLU A 25 -14.10 -20.61 -4.00
N ILE A 26 -13.37 -19.56 -4.38
CA ILE A 26 -13.79 -18.18 -4.11
C ILE A 26 -15.05 -17.83 -4.90
N THR A 27 -16.07 -17.33 -4.19
CA THR A 27 -17.26 -16.81 -4.87
C THR A 27 -16.96 -15.49 -5.57
N LEU A 28 -17.69 -15.18 -6.65
CA LEU A 28 -17.54 -13.91 -7.38
C LEU A 28 -17.70 -12.67 -6.47
N GLN A 29 -18.64 -12.72 -5.54
CA GLN A 29 -18.84 -11.62 -4.59
C GLN A 29 -17.61 -11.43 -3.69
N ASN A 30 -17.02 -12.52 -3.21
CA ASN A 30 -15.83 -12.48 -2.37
C ASN A 30 -14.60 -12.07 -3.16
N SER A 31 -14.45 -12.51 -4.41
CA SER A 31 -13.31 -12.12 -5.26
C SER A 31 -13.31 -10.62 -5.54
N VAL A 32 -14.46 -10.03 -5.83
CA VAL A 32 -14.59 -8.56 -6.01
C VAL A 32 -14.25 -7.81 -4.72
N LYS A 33 -14.70 -8.30 -3.56
CA LYS A 33 -14.39 -7.68 -2.27
C LYS A 33 -12.89 -7.72 -1.98
N VAL A 34 -12.29 -8.89 -2.08
CA VAL A 34 -10.86 -9.11 -1.82
C VAL A 34 -9.99 -8.30 -2.78
N TYR A 35 -10.37 -8.23 -4.06
CA TYR A 35 -9.69 -7.38 -5.03
C TYR A 35 -9.72 -5.91 -4.61
N LYS A 36 -10.90 -5.36 -4.29
CA LYS A 36 -11.05 -3.97 -3.86
C LYS A 36 -10.24 -3.67 -2.61
N ASP A 37 -10.29 -4.56 -1.62
CA ASP A 37 -9.52 -4.40 -0.38
C ASP A 37 -8.01 -4.45 -0.66
N GLY A 38 -7.55 -5.38 -1.50
CA GLY A 38 -6.13 -5.46 -1.88
C GLY A 38 -5.65 -4.21 -2.62
N MET A 39 -6.44 -3.70 -3.56
CA MET A 39 -6.14 -2.47 -4.30
C MET A 39 -6.09 -1.24 -3.38
N LYS A 40 -6.94 -1.17 -2.37
CA LYS A 40 -6.94 -0.08 -1.38
C LYS A 40 -5.65 -0.08 -0.54
N GLU A 41 -5.16 -1.25 -0.14
CA GLU A 41 -3.89 -1.36 0.58
C GLU A 41 -2.71 -0.94 -0.31
N LEU A 42 -2.72 -1.28 -1.61
CA LEU A 42 -1.72 -0.80 -2.58
C LEU A 42 -1.78 0.73 -2.78
N GLU A 43 -2.97 1.32 -2.85
CA GLU A 43 -3.13 2.77 -2.97
C GLU A 43 -2.56 3.50 -1.74
N GLN A 44 -2.76 2.95 -0.55
CA GLN A 44 -2.20 3.50 0.67
C GLN A 44 -0.68 3.34 0.72
N ALA A 45 -0.14 2.20 0.29
CA ALA A 45 1.31 2.02 0.15
C ALA A 45 1.91 3.05 -0.82
N GLN A 46 1.24 3.30 -1.95
CA GLN A 46 1.68 4.30 -2.93
C GLN A 46 1.74 5.71 -2.33
N LYS A 47 0.73 6.11 -1.56
CA LYS A 47 0.72 7.42 -0.87
C LYS A 47 1.90 7.58 0.09
N LEU A 48 2.16 6.57 0.91
CA LEU A 48 3.31 6.58 1.83
C LEU A 48 4.64 6.73 1.08
N LEU A 49 4.78 6.08 -0.08
CA LEU A 49 5.97 6.18 -0.91
C LEU A 49 6.12 7.56 -1.55
N ASP A 50 5.02 8.15 -2.02
CA ASP A 50 5.03 9.47 -2.65
C ASP A 50 5.30 10.58 -1.62
N GLU A 51 4.75 10.46 -0.41
CA GLU A 51 5.06 11.34 0.72
C GLU A 51 6.56 11.27 1.08
N ALA A 52 7.12 10.06 1.21
CA ALA A 52 8.55 9.89 1.50
C ALA A 52 9.47 10.45 0.41
N LYS A 53 9.07 10.35 -0.87
CA LYS A 53 9.80 10.98 -1.98
C LYS A 53 9.75 12.49 -1.91
N LEU A 54 8.58 13.06 -1.63
CA LEU A 54 8.41 14.51 -1.51
C LEU A 54 9.29 15.06 -0.38
N GLU A 55 9.25 14.44 0.80
CA GLU A 55 10.10 14.82 1.93
C GLU A 55 11.60 14.76 1.56
N PHE A 56 12.02 13.72 0.83
CA PHE A 56 13.40 13.60 0.35
C PHE A 56 13.78 14.70 -0.66
N GLU A 57 12.88 15.05 -1.58
CA GLU A 57 13.08 16.13 -2.55
C GLU A 57 13.19 17.49 -1.86
N GLU A 58 12.33 17.79 -0.91
CA GLU A 58 12.35 19.03 -0.12
C GLU A 58 13.66 19.17 0.67
N LEU A 59 14.08 18.12 1.38
CA LEU A 59 15.36 18.12 2.08
C LEU A 59 16.54 18.36 1.13
N ASN A 60 16.53 17.75 -0.06
CA ASN A 60 17.59 17.94 -1.05
C ASN A 60 17.63 19.37 -1.63
N ILE A 61 16.49 20.05 -1.73
CA ILE A 61 16.43 21.46 -2.14
C ILE A 61 17.05 22.33 -1.04
N ASP A 62 16.67 22.12 0.22
CA ASP A 62 17.20 22.85 1.37
C ASP A 62 18.73 22.74 1.53
N PHE A 63 19.33 21.63 1.10
CA PHE A 63 20.79 21.45 1.10
C PHE A 63 21.51 22.16 -0.05
N LYS A 64 20.83 22.47 -1.16
CA LYS A 64 21.44 23.17 -2.32
C LYS A 64 21.44 24.69 -2.15
N ASP A 65 20.54 25.22 -1.34
CA ASP A 65 20.39 26.66 -1.08
C ASP A 65 21.25 27.16 0.11
N LYS A 66 22.08 26.30 0.71
CA LYS A 66 23.09 26.62 1.74
C LYS A 66 24.50 26.54 1.18
#